data_AF-A0A2N2P0X8-F1
#
_entry.id   AF-A0A2N2P0X8-F1
#
_cell.length_a   1.000
_cell.length_b   1.000
_cell.length_c   1.000
_cell.angle_alpha   90.00
_cell.angle_beta   90.00
_cell.angle_gamma   90.00
#
_symmetry.space_group_name_H-M   'P 1'
#
loop_
_entity.id
_entity.type
_entity.pdbx_description
1 polymer ?
#
loop_
_entity_poly.entity_id
_entity_poly.type
_entity_poly.pdbx_seq_one_letter_code
_entity_poly.pdbx_strand_id
1 'polypeptide(L)'
;MIYYPSTLQYKPRIWPFILWGLATIAIGVFILVDTHDFAQILAYAFGFYLLISGAISLALAWFTPQILREQFVPKMLVWQGILSLVVGILTLALPVFVAGLTWITMLYLIAAQFLVTGVTQISVAWRVMHTGYPLGVSIPQFLGNGVAALLTALVLLLAPRFIGIFLLRLVGIGLILVGVGLIVFFVRFLRKS
;
A
#
# COMPACT_ATOMS: atom_id res chain seq x y z
N MET A 1 -15.54 50.45 -14.23
CA MET A 1 -14.83 50.26 -12.94
C MET A 1 -15.38 48.99 -12.33
N ILE A 2 -14.71 47.85 -12.51
CA ILE A 2 -15.21 46.54 -12.08
C ILE A 2 -14.69 46.29 -10.67
N TYR A 3 -15.60 46.26 -9.70
CA TYR A 3 -15.30 45.90 -8.31
C TYR A 3 -15.00 44.41 -8.24
N TYR A 4 -13.74 44.05 -7.96
CA TYR A 4 -13.40 42.71 -7.47
C TYR A 4 -13.63 42.70 -5.96
N PRO A 5 -14.54 41.86 -5.42
CA PRO A 5 -14.63 41.68 -3.98
C PRO A 5 -13.37 40.97 -3.49
N SER A 6 -12.52 41.73 -2.83
CA SER A 6 -11.40 41.22 -2.03
C SER A 6 -11.94 40.46 -0.81
N THR A 7 -11.29 39.34 -0.50
CA THR A 7 -11.34 38.59 0.75
C THR A 7 -12.58 37.72 1.04
N LEU A 8 -12.72 36.63 0.30
CA LEU A 8 -13.12 35.36 0.93
C LEU A 8 -11.88 34.77 1.60
N GLN A 9 -11.66 35.11 2.88
CA GLN A 9 -10.69 34.39 3.72
C GLN A 9 -11.21 32.95 3.89
N TYR A 10 -10.83 32.06 2.98
CA TYR A 10 -11.04 30.63 3.16
C TYR A 10 -10.15 30.18 4.31
N LYS A 11 -10.69 30.14 5.54
CA LYS A 11 -10.01 29.56 6.70
C LYS A 11 -9.76 28.09 6.35
N PRO A 12 -8.50 27.65 6.15
CA PRO A 12 -8.24 26.27 5.77
C PRO A 12 -8.80 25.37 6.88
N ARG A 13 -9.74 24.50 6.53
CA ARG A 13 -10.36 23.58 7.49
C ARG A 13 -9.34 22.48 7.76
N ILE A 14 -8.64 22.56 8.90
CA ILE A 14 -7.51 21.65 9.22
C ILE A 14 -7.96 20.32 9.83
N TRP A 15 -9.18 20.28 10.37
CA TRP A 15 -9.83 19.10 10.95
C TRP A 15 -9.77 17.82 10.09
N PRO A 16 -10.02 17.84 8.76
CA PRO A 16 -9.88 16.63 7.93
C PRO A 16 -8.47 16.04 7.93
N PHE A 17 -7.42 16.86 8.03
CA PHE A 17 -6.04 16.37 8.06
C PHE A 17 -5.67 15.75 9.40
N ILE A 18 -6.16 16.31 10.51
CA ILE A 18 -5.99 15.75 11.85
C ILE A 18 -6.70 14.41 11.95
N LEU A 19 -7.92 14.31 11.42
CA LEU A 19 -8.67 13.05 11.34
C LEU A 19 -7.94 12.01 10.50
N TRP A 20 -7.33 12.41 9.38
CA TRP A 20 -6.50 11.54 8.56
C TRP A 20 -5.25 11.04 9.31
N GLY A 21 -4.56 11.92 10.02
CA GLY A 21 -3.40 11.54 10.85
C GLY A 21 -3.80 10.56 11.95
N LEU A 22 -4.91 10.81 12.65
CA LEU A 22 -5.48 9.92 13.66
C LEU A 22 -5.87 8.56 13.09
N ALA A 23 -6.55 8.54 11.94
CA ALA A 23 -6.90 7.29 11.25
C ALA A 23 -5.64 6.50 10.88
N THR A 24 -4.60 7.17 10.37
CA THR A 24 -3.32 6.53 10.02
C THR A 24 -2.64 5.91 11.24
N ILE A 25 -2.63 6.61 12.38
CA ILE A 25 -2.12 6.08 13.65
C ILE A 25 -2.95 4.88 14.10
N ALA A 26 -4.28 4.98 14.07
CA ALA A 26 -5.17 3.90 14.47
C ALA A 26 -4.94 2.64 13.64
N ILE A 27 -4.76 2.78 12.31
CA ILE A 27 -4.39 1.67 11.42
C ILE A 27 -3.03 1.08 11.82
N GLY A 28 -2.03 1.93 12.06
CA GLY A 28 -0.70 1.48 12.48
C GLY A 28 -0.70 0.72 13.81
N VAL A 29 -1.45 1.21 14.81
CA VAL A 29 -1.64 0.53 16.10
C VAL A 29 -2.38 -0.79 15.90
N PHE A 30 -3.41 -0.81 15.05
CA PHE A 30 -4.20 -2.00 14.78
C PHE A 30 -3.37 -3.13 14.17
N ILE A 31 -2.45 -2.82 13.23
CA ILE A 31 -1.48 -3.78 12.67
C ILE A 31 -0.60 -4.42 13.75
N LEU A 32 -0.22 -3.64 14.77
CA LEU A 32 0.66 -4.10 15.85
C LEU A 32 -0.07 -5.00 16.85
N VAL A 33 -1.35 -4.73 17.10
CA VAL A 33 -2.17 -5.51 18.02
C VAL A 33 -2.53 -6.87 17.42
N ASP A 34 -2.97 -6.90 16.15
CA ASP A 34 -3.38 -8.17 15.53
C ASP A 34 -2.87 -8.31 14.08
N THR A 35 -1.63 -8.76 13.96
CA THR A 35 -0.93 -8.85 12.67
C THR A 35 -1.43 -9.99 11.79
N HIS A 36 -2.03 -11.04 12.37
CA HIS A 36 -2.55 -12.18 11.61
C HIS A 36 -3.86 -11.83 10.92
N ASP A 37 -4.74 -11.12 11.62
CA ASP A 37 -6.06 -10.75 11.14
C ASP A 37 -6.06 -9.45 10.34
N PHE A 38 -5.00 -8.64 10.42
CA PHE A 38 -4.93 -7.35 9.73
C PHE A 38 -5.20 -7.42 8.23
N ALA A 39 -4.55 -8.36 7.51
CA ALA A 39 -4.72 -8.49 6.07
C ALA A 39 -6.16 -8.87 5.71
N GLN A 40 -6.79 -9.72 6.53
CA GLN A 40 -8.17 -10.15 6.36
C GLN A 40 -9.14 -8.99 6.64
N ILE A 41 -8.88 -8.22 7.69
CA ILE A 41 -9.69 -7.05 8.08
C ILE A 41 -9.55 -5.91 7.08
N LEU A 42 -8.35 -5.69 6.53
CA LEU A 42 -8.13 -4.71 5.47
C LEU A 42 -8.90 -5.10 4.20
N ALA A 43 -8.89 -6.39 3.84
CA ALA A 43 -9.65 -6.89 2.71
C ALA A 43 -11.17 -6.76 2.96
N TYR A 44 -11.64 -7.01 4.19
CA TYR A 44 -13.03 -6.75 4.56
C TYR A 44 -13.40 -5.28 4.47
N ALA A 45 -12.56 -4.37 4.99
CA ALA A 45 -12.77 -2.94 4.92
C ALA A 45 -12.82 -2.44 3.46
N PHE A 46 -11.91 -2.92 2.61
CA PHE A 46 -11.91 -2.62 1.17
C PHE A 46 -13.15 -3.17 0.46
N GLY A 47 -13.54 -4.41 0.75
CA GLY A 47 -14.75 -5.00 0.21
C GLY A 47 -15.99 -4.20 0.58
N PHE A 48 -16.12 -3.80 1.84
CA PHE A 48 -17.23 -2.99 2.32
C PHE A 48 -17.25 -1.58 1.70
N TYR A 49 -16.08 -0.95 1.57
CA TYR A 49 -15.94 0.34 0.88
C TYR A 49 -16.41 0.24 -0.58
N LEU A 50 -15.97 -0.79 -1.31
CA LEU A 50 -16.38 -1.01 -2.69
C LEU A 50 -17.88 -1.27 -2.82
N LEU A 51 -18.48 -1.99 -1.86
CA LEU A 51 -19.93 -2.18 -1.83
C LEU A 51 -20.69 -0.86 -1.65
N ILE A 52 -20.29 -0.05 -0.68
CA ILE A 52 -20.90 1.26 -0.40
C ILE A 52 -20.71 2.18 -1.61
N SER A 53 -19.50 2.25 -2.16
CA SER A 53 -19.21 3.04 -3.35
C SER A 53 -20.07 2.61 -4.53
N GLY A 54 -20.24 1.31 -4.75
CA GLY A 54 -21.06 0.80 -5.84
C GLY A 54 -22.55 1.07 -5.67
N ALA A 55 -23.05 0.91 -4.45
CA ALA A 55 -24.43 1.27 -4.10
C ALA A 55 -24.68 2.77 -4.30
N ILE A 56 -23.76 3.64 -3.90
CA ILE A 56 -23.85 5.09 -4.12
C ILE A 56 -23.84 5.42 -5.61
N SER A 57 -22.93 4.84 -6.40
CA SER A 57 -22.86 5.07 -7.85
C SER A 57 -24.16 4.65 -8.56
N LEU A 58 -24.77 3.53 -8.16
CA LEU A 58 -26.06 3.10 -8.70
C LEU A 58 -27.22 3.98 -8.24
N ALA A 59 -27.24 4.38 -6.97
CA ALA A 59 -28.25 5.28 -6.44
C ALA A 59 -28.21 6.65 -7.15
N LEU A 60 -27.01 7.22 -7.34
CA LEU A 60 -26.86 8.49 -8.06
C LEU A 60 -27.29 8.37 -9.53
N ALA A 61 -26.98 7.25 -10.19
CA ALA A 61 -27.44 6.97 -11.55
C ALA A 61 -28.98 6.83 -11.64
N TRP A 62 -29.61 6.30 -10.60
CA TRP A 62 -31.07 6.10 -10.54
C TRP A 62 -31.84 7.38 -10.19
N PHE A 63 -31.38 8.15 -9.19
CA PHE A 63 -32.07 9.34 -8.69
C PHE A 63 -31.82 10.60 -9.51
N THR A 64 -30.79 10.62 -10.36
CA THR A 64 -30.39 11.84 -11.09
C THR A 64 -30.44 11.70 -12.62
N PRO A 65 -31.56 11.30 -13.24
CA PRO A 65 -31.65 11.19 -14.70
C PRO A 65 -31.63 12.55 -15.42
N GLN A 66 -31.88 13.67 -14.73
CA GLN A 66 -32.06 14.98 -15.34
C GLN A 66 -30.79 15.86 -15.43
N ILE A 67 -29.77 15.64 -14.59
CA ILE A 67 -28.56 16.51 -14.54
C ILE A 67 -27.43 16.00 -15.45
N LEU A 68 -27.49 14.76 -15.95
CA LEU A 68 -26.43 14.11 -16.72
C LEU A 68 -26.89 13.67 -18.13
N ARG A 69 -27.70 14.50 -18.80
CA ARG A 69 -28.27 14.24 -20.13
C ARG A 69 -27.26 14.36 -21.29
N GLU A 70 -26.00 14.68 -20.99
CA GLU A 70 -24.86 14.67 -21.92
C GLU A 70 -24.31 13.22 -22.06
N GLN A 71 -25.06 12.46 -22.85
CA GLN A 71 -24.91 11.15 -23.52
C GLN A 71 -23.79 10.11 -23.25
N PHE A 72 -22.82 10.28 -22.35
CA PHE A 72 -21.82 9.21 -22.05
C PHE A 72 -21.58 8.93 -20.56
N VAL A 73 -21.89 9.86 -19.68
CA VAL A 73 -21.63 9.74 -18.23
C VAL A 73 -22.53 8.72 -17.50
N PRO A 74 -23.84 8.54 -17.81
CA PRO A 74 -24.70 7.68 -16.99
C PRO A 74 -24.39 6.19 -17.14
N LYS A 75 -24.00 5.72 -18.33
CA LYS A 75 -23.64 4.30 -18.54
C LYS A 75 -22.36 3.92 -17.80
N MET A 76 -21.37 4.82 -17.77
CA MET A 76 -20.10 4.58 -17.10
C MET A 76 -20.27 4.51 -15.58
N LEU A 77 -21.14 5.37 -15.00
CA LEU A 77 -21.47 5.33 -13.57
C LEU A 77 -22.18 4.03 -13.16
N VAL A 78 -23.09 3.53 -14.00
CA VAL A 78 -23.79 2.24 -13.77
C VAL A 78 -22.80 1.08 -13.83
N TRP A 79 -21.93 1.05 -14.84
CA TRP A 79 -20.89 0.01 -14.95
C TRP A 79 -19.91 0.07 -13.79
N GLN A 80 -19.50 1.26 -13.37
CA GLN A 80 -18.66 1.45 -12.18
C GLN A 80 -19.36 0.93 -10.92
N GLY A 81 -20.67 1.19 -10.78
CA GLY A 81 -21.49 0.69 -9.68
C GLY A 81 -21.58 -0.84 -9.65
N ILE A 82 -21.88 -1.47 -10.78
CA ILE A 82 -21.94 -2.93 -10.91
C ILE A 82 -20.56 -3.56 -10.66
N LEU A 83 -19.51 -3.04 -11.30
CA LEU A 83 -18.15 -3.56 -11.12
C LEU A 83 -17.66 -3.43 -9.69
N SER A 84 -17.90 -2.30 -9.03
CA SER A 84 -17.50 -2.13 -7.63
C SER A 84 -18.31 -3.00 -6.68
N LEU A 85 -19.59 -3.27 -6.93
CA LEU A 85 -20.36 -4.25 -6.17
C LEU A 85 -19.83 -5.68 -6.38
N VAL A 86 -19.62 -6.11 -7.62
CA VAL A 86 -19.09 -7.45 -7.94
C VAL A 86 -17.70 -7.64 -7.33
N VAL A 87 -16.80 -6.67 -7.53
CA VAL A 87 -15.47 -6.69 -6.93
C VAL A 87 -15.59 -6.63 -5.41
N GLY A 88 -16.49 -5.84 -4.82
CA GLY A 88 -16.72 -5.78 -3.38
C GLY A 88 -17.16 -7.13 -2.80
N ILE A 89 -18.13 -7.81 -3.41
CA ILE A 89 -18.57 -9.16 -3.02
C ILE A 89 -17.41 -10.16 -3.11
N LEU A 90 -16.67 -10.15 -4.22
CA LEU A 90 -15.51 -11.01 -4.40
C LEU A 90 -14.43 -10.72 -3.35
N THR A 91 -14.20 -9.44 -3.03
CA THR A 91 -13.22 -9.00 -2.03
C THR A 91 -13.65 -9.33 -0.60
N LEU A 92 -14.94 -9.59 -0.33
CA LEU A 92 -15.41 -10.11 0.96
C LEU A 92 -15.38 -11.64 1.03
N ALA A 93 -15.61 -12.33 -0.08
CA ALA A 93 -15.64 -13.80 -0.14
C ALA A 93 -14.23 -14.41 -0.26
N LEU A 94 -13.33 -13.78 -1.01
CA LEU A 94 -11.98 -14.26 -1.29
C LEU A 94 -10.98 -14.18 -0.12
N PRO A 95 -10.99 -13.22 0.84
CA PRO A 95 -9.92 -13.07 1.82
C PRO A 95 -9.69 -14.30 2.68
N VAL A 96 -10.77 -15.04 2.97
CA VAL A 96 -10.74 -16.31 3.73
C VAL A 96 -9.84 -17.34 3.06
N PHE A 97 -9.68 -17.27 1.73
CA PHE A 97 -8.84 -18.18 0.94
C PHE A 97 -7.59 -17.48 0.36
N VAL A 98 -7.67 -16.20 0.00
CA VAL A 98 -6.69 -15.50 -0.84
C VAL A 98 -5.77 -14.58 -0.04
N ALA A 99 -6.19 -13.99 1.09
CA ALA A 99 -5.33 -13.05 1.82
C ALA A 99 -4.11 -13.74 2.45
N GLY A 100 -4.30 -14.93 3.02
CA GLY A 100 -3.18 -15.76 3.49
C GLY A 100 -2.31 -16.28 2.34
N LEU A 101 -2.92 -16.64 1.21
CA LEU A 101 -2.23 -17.17 0.03
C LEU A 101 -1.41 -16.09 -0.71
N THR A 102 -1.96 -14.90 -0.92
CA THR A 102 -1.29 -13.81 -1.67
C THR A 102 -0.06 -13.28 -0.95
N TRP A 103 -0.15 -13.03 0.35
CA TRP A 103 0.99 -12.52 1.11
C TRP A 103 2.15 -13.53 1.18
N ILE A 104 1.85 -14.79 1.48
CA ILE A 104 2.85 -15.86 1.51
C ILE A 104 3.45 -16.08 0.12
N THR A 105 2.63 -16.05 -0.93
CA THR A 105 3.10 -16.17 -2.32
C THR A 105 4.03 -15.02 -2.69
N MET A 106 3.73 -13.77 -2.30
CA MET A 106 4.64 -12.64 -2.52
C MET A 106 5.99 -12.85 -1.82
N LEU A 107 6.01 -13.35 -0.59
CA LEU A 107 7.27 -13.64 0.11
C LEU A 107 8.08 -14.73 -0.59
N TYR A 108 7.44 -15.76 -1.14
CA TYR A 108 8.10 -16.77 -1.96
C TYR A 108 8.68 -16.19 -3.26
N LEU A 109 7.95 -15.29 -3.93
CA LEU A 109 8.46 -14.60 -5.12
C LEU A 109 9.66 -13.71 -4.80
N ILE A 110 9.62 -12.99 -3.68
CA ILE A 110 10.75 -12.20 -3.19
C ILE A 110 11.94 -13.11 -2.87
N ALA A 111 11.71 -14.24 -2.21
CA ALA A 111 12.76 -15.22 -1.93
C ALA A 111 13.40 -15.78 -3.20
N ALA A 112 12.60 -16.10 -4.22
CA ALA A 112 13.09 -16.54 -5.53
C ALA A 112 13.94 -15.45 -6.20
N GLN A 113 13.52 -14.19 -6.14
CA GLN A 113 14.31 -13.07 -6.65
C GLN A 113 15.65 -12.94 -5.93
N PHE A 114 15.67 -13.12 -4.60
CA PHE A 114 16.92 -13.11 -3.84
C PHE A 114 17.83 -14.30 -4.18
N LEU A 115 17.29 -15.49 -4.47
CA LEU A 115 18.09 -16.62 -4.98
C LEU A 115 18.77 -16.27 -6.31
N VAL A 116 18.00 -15.76 -7.27
CA VAL A 116 18.53 -15.36 -8.59
C VAL A 116 19.59 -14.27 -8.42
N THR A 117 19.34 -13.29 -7.55
CA THR A 117 20.31 -12.23 -7.24
C THR A 117 21.58 -12.79 -6.60
N GLY A 118 21.45 -13.72 -5.65
CA GLY A 118 22.60 -14.34 -4.98
C GLY A 118 23.48 -15.12 -5.95
N VAL A 119 22.87 -15.99 -6.77
CA VAL A 119 23.57 -16.77 -7.79
C VAL A 119 24.25 -15.86 -8.83
N THR A 120 23.57 -14.83 -9.31
CA THR A 120 24.14 -13.90 -10.30
C THR A 120 25.33 -13.13 -9.73
N GLN A 121 25.25 -12.60 -8.50
CA GLN A 121 26.36 -11.86 -7.90
C GLN A 121 27.60 -12.74 -7.63
N ILE A 122 27.39 -13.97 -7.17
CA ILE A 122 28.48 -14.94 -6.99
C ILE A 122 29.09 -15.32 -8.36
N SER A 123 28.26 -15.52 -9.38
CA SER A 123 28.73 -15.84 -10.74
C SER A 123 29.57 -14.71 -11.34
N VAL A 124 29.18 -13.46 -11.11
CA VAL A 124 29.94 -12.28 -11.54
C VAL A 124 31.27 -12.21 -10.79
N ALA A 125 31.26 -12.35 -9.46
CA ALA A 125 32.49 -12.36 -8.68
C ALA A 125 33.46 -13.47 -9.11
N TRP A 126 32.94 -14.67 -9.36
CA TRP A 126 33.73 -15.81 -9.82
C TRP A 126 34.36 -15.55 -11.20
N ARG A 127 33.60 -14.98 -12.14
CA ARG A 127 34.16 -14.58 -13.45
C ARG A 127 35.26 -13.54 -13.30
N VAL A 128 35.05 -12.50 -12.50
CA VAL A 128 36.06 -11.44 -12.29
C VAL A 128 37.35 -12.02 -11.70
N MET A 129 37.24 -12.96 -10.75
CA MET A 129 38.41 -13.66 -10.19
C MET A 129 39.19 -14.45 -11.24
N HIS A 130 38.51 -15.10 -12.19
CA HIS A 130 39.15 -16.00 -13.17
C HIS A 130 39.60 -15.30 -14.45
N THR A 131 38.89 -14.27 -14.91
CA THR A 131 39.20 -13.56 -16.15
C THR A 131 40.02 -12.29 -15.93
N GLY A 132 40.15 -11.82 -14.68
CA GLY A 132 40.91 -10.62 -14.34
C GLY A 132 40.34 -9.33 -14.94
N TYR A 133 39.13 -9.36 -15.51
CA TYR A 133 38.53 -8.21 -16.16
C TYR A 133 38.21 -7.13 -15.11
N PRO A 134 38.81 -5.93 -15.18
CA PRO A 134 38.58 -4.87 -14.22
C PRO A 134 37.21 -4.24 -14.51
N LEU A 135 36.15 -4.81 -13.94
CA LEU A 135 34.81 -4.24 -14.02
C LEU A 135 34.64 -2.97 -13.13
N GLY A 136 35.73 -2.46 -12.53
CA GLY A 136 35.68 -1.32 -11.61
C GLY A 136 34.90 -1.61 -10.32
N VAL A 137 34.65 -2.89 -10.03
CA VAL A 137 33.84 -3.34 -8.89
C VAL A 137 34.65 -4.17 -7.92
N SER A 138 34.37 -3.97 -6.63
CA SER A 138 35.06 -4.69 -5.57
C SER A 138 34.52 -6.12 -5.44
N ILE A 139 35.39 -7.10 -5.70
CA ILE A 139 35.07 -8.54 -5.60
C ILE A 139 34.47 -8.91 -4.23
N PRO A 140 35.01 -8.41 -3.08
CA PRO A 140 34.44 -8.71 -1.76
C PRO A 140 32.99 -8.24 -1.61
N GLN A 141 32.62 -7.12 -2.25
CA GLN A 141 31.25 -6.60 -2.19
C GLN A 141 30.27 -7.48 -2.97
N PHE A 142 30.64 -7.97 -4.15
CA PHE A 142 29.77 -8.88 -4.91
C PHE A 142 29.60 -10.23 -4.22
N LEU A 143 30.67 -10.77 -3.64
CA LEU A 143 30.55 -11.98 -2.81
C LEU A 143 29.70 -11.72 -1.58
N GLY A 144 29.93 -10.63 -0.85
CA GLY A 144 29.17 -10.28 0.35
C GLY A 144 27.69 -10.11 0.06
N ASN A 145 27.35 -9.34 -0.96
CA ASN A 145 25.96 -9.14 -1.42
C ASN A 145 25.33 -10.45 -1.91
N GLY A 146 26.09 -11.28 -2.64
CA GLY A 146 25.62 -12.57 -3.13
C GLY A 146 25.27 -13.54 -2.00
N VAL A 147 26.17 -13.67 -1.03
CA VAL A 147 25.95 -14.48 0.18
C VAL A 147 24.79 -13.91 1.01
N ALA A 148 24.73 -12.61 1.21
CA ALA A 148 23.64 -11.97 1.94
C ALA A 148 22.27 -12.20 1.26
N ALA A 149 22.21 -12.12 -0.07
CA ALA A 149 21.00 -12.41 -0.84
C ALA A 149 20.57 -13.88 -0.69
N LEU A 150 21.51 -14.83 -0.80
CA LEU A 150 21.20 -16.26 -0.59
C LEU A 150 20.72 -16.55 0.83
N LEU A 151 21.37 -15.98 1.84
CA LEU A 151 20.93 -16.11 3.23
C LEU A 151 19.54 -15.51 3.43
N THR A 152 19.29 -14.33 2.87
CA THR A 152 17.96 -13.67 2.94
C THR A 152 16.88 -14.54 2.30
N ALA A 153 17.17 -15.12 1.13
CA ALA A 153 16.27 -16.07 0.47
C ALA A 153 16.01 -17.30 1.34
N LEU A 154 17.06 -17.90 1.92
CA LEU A 154 16.93 -19.07 2.77
C LEU A 154 16.03 -18.79 3.98
N VAL A 155 16.24 -17.66 4.66
CA VAL A 155 15.43 -17.27 5.82
C VAL A 155 13.97 -17.05 5.38
N LEU A 156 13.73 -16.39 4.25
CA LEU A 156 12.38 -16.19 3.69
C LEU A 156 11.68 -17.50 3.34
N LEU A 157 12.39 -18.49 2.81
CA LEU A 157 11.83 -19.80 2.46
C LEU A 157 11.52 -20.65 3.69
N LEU A 158 12.38 -20.62 4.71
CA LEU A 158 12.22 -21.42 5.93
C LEU A 158 11.16 -20.84 6.89
N ALA A 159 11.03 -19.53 6.95
CA ALA A 159 10.18 -18.84 7.93
C ALA A 159 9.33 -17.71 7.32
N PRO A 160 8.58 -17.94 6.22
CA PRO A 160 7.84 -16.88 5.52
C PRO A 160 6.81 -16.20 6.43
N ARG A 161 6.10 -16.96 7.28
CA ARG A 161 5.10 -16.40 8.21
C ARG A 161 5.72 -15.45 9.24
N PHE A 162 6.84 -15.83 9.84
CA PHE A 162 7.48 -15.02 10.88
C PHE A 162 8.03 -13.71 10.29
N ILE A 163 8.68 -13.79 9.12
CA ILE A 163 9.17 -12.59 8.42
C ILE A 163 8.01 -11.71 7.97
N GLY A 164 6.93 -12.31 7.45
CA GLY A 164 5.74 -11.57 7.06
C GLY A 164 5.14 -10.74 8.20
N ILE A 165 4.97 -11.35 9.37
CA ILE A 165 4.48 -10.67 10.58
C ILE A 165 5.46 -9.59 11.02
N PHE A 166 6.76 -9.87 10.99
CA PHE A 166 7.79 -8.89 11.35
C PHE A 166 7.75 -7.66 10.43
N LEU A 167 7.68 -7.87 9.11
CA LEU A 167 7.56 -6.80 8.12
C LEU A 167 6.28 -5.98 8.32
N LEU A 168 5.14 -6.63 8.53
CA LEU A 168 3.88 -5.97 8.83
C LEU A 168 3.98 -5.08 10.07
N ARG A 169 4.61 -5.56 11.15
CA ARG A 169 4.85 -4.74 12.35
C ARG A 169 5.71 -3.52 12.05
N LEU A 170 6.75 -3.68 11.22
CA LEU A 170 7.62 -2.59 10.81
C LEU A 170 6.84 -1.52 10.02
N VAL A 171 5.94 -1.96 9.13
CA VAL A 171 5.00 -1.08 8.42
C VAL A 171 4.05 -0.39 9.39
N GLY A 172 3.51 -1.10 10.38
CA GLY A 172 2.64 -0.53 11.42
C GLY A 172 3.33 0.58 12.20
N ILE A 173 4.57 0.36 12.65
CA ILE A 173 5.40 1.39 13.29
C ILE A 173 5.61 2.58 12.34
N GLY A 174 5.94 2.32 11.07
CA GLY A 174 6.09 3.35 10.05
C GLY A 174 4.85 4.21 9.88
N LEU A 175 3.66 3.60 9.83
CA LEU A 175 2.39 4.32 9.72
C LEU A 175 2.10 5.19 10.96
N ILE A 176 2.42 4.70 12.16
CA ILE A 176 2.31 5.51 13.38
C ILE A 176 3.22 6.75 13.27
N LEU A 177 4.49 6.56 12.87
CA LEU A 177 5.44 7.67 12.72
C LEU A 177 4.97 8.69 11.66
N VAL A 178 4.45 8.21 10.53
CA VAL A 178 3.90 9.08 9.47
C VAL A 178 2.66 9.83 9.97
N GLY A 179 1.74 9.15 10.65
CA GLY A 179 0.53 9.78 11.19
C GLY A 179 0.85 10.84 12.26
N VAL A 180 1.79 10.56 13.16
CA VAL A 180 2.30 11.55 14.12
C VAL A 180 2.97 12.72 13.39
N GLY A 181 3.80 12.43 12.39
CA GLY A 181 4.47 13.43 11.57
C GLY A 181 3.49 14.38 10.88
N LEU A 182 2.41 13.84 10.31
CA LEU A 182 1.33 14.63 9.67
C LEU A 182 0.65 15.58 10.66
N ILE A 183 0.28 15.07 11.85
CA ILE A 183 -0.36 15.89 12.89
C ILE A 183 0.59 17.01 13.33
N VAL A 184 1.85 16.67 13.63
CA VAL A 184 2.86 17.64 14.09
C VAL A 184 3.13 18.70 13.02
N PHE A 185 3.24 18.30 11.75
CA PHE A 185 3.49 19.20 10.63
C PHE A 185 2.36 20.23 10.48
N PHE A 186 1.10 19.78 10.48
CA PHE A 186 -0.05 20.67 10.34
C PHE A 186 -0.24 21.59 11.55
N VAL A 187 -0.02 21.10 12.78
CA VAL A 187 -0.08 21.93 13.99
C VAL A 187 1.04 23.00 13.98
N ARG A 188 2.26 22.66 13.52
CA ARG A 188 3.35 23.63 13.38
C ARG A 188 3.08 24.67 12.29
N PHE A 189 2.50 24.27 11.16
CA PHE A 189 2.14 25.20 10.08
C PHE A 189 1.14 26.26 10.55
N LEU A 190 0.14 25.86 11.34
CA LEU A 190 -0.82 26.76 11.98
C LEU A 190 -0.22 27.76 12.96
N ARG A 191 0.87 27.41 13.65
CA ARG A 191 1.51 28.31 14.62
C ARG A 191 2.34 29.42 13.95
N LYS A 192 2.69 29.24 12.68
CA LYS A 192 3.52 30.19 11.90
C LYS A 192 2.70 31.09 10.97
N SER A 193 1.42 30.81 10.77
CA SER A 193 0.47 31.63 10.01
C SER A 193 -0.36 32.52 10.92
#